data_AF-A0A3D0P6N0-F1
#
_entry.id   AF-A0A3D0P6N0-F1
#
_cell.length_a   1.000
_cell.length_b   1.000
_cell.length_c   1.000
_cell.angle_alpha   90.00
_cell.angle_beta   90.00
_cell.angle_gamma   90.00
#
_symmetry.space_group_name_H-M   'P 1'
#
loop_
_entity.id
_entity.type
_entity.pdbx_description
1 polymer ?
#
loop_
_entity_poly.entity_id
_entity_poly.type
_entity_poly.pdbx_seq_one_letter_code
_entity_poly.pdbx_strand_id
1 'polypeptide(L)'
;MSGVPPFVSILFMLTVFVTVGISIFIVRRNSADTAAGKIVLAAIPFWLLFQAALGIGGFYQQTEGFPPRLLLFGPLPAFLFILALIVFVRSTFVASLPLVALTLIHTIRIPIEIVLHFLEEAGAIAPQMSFTGWNFDVVSGITAPLVAFLAFRGKYPNRTLLIGWNFVSLGLVLTIVGISIAAFPSPMQQIAFEQPNRAVSFFPYVWLPSVIVPIVVFCHFASLYKLFTNKV
;
A
#
# COMPACT_ATOMS: atom_id res chain seq x y z
N MET A 1 -0.05 16.07 16.05
CA MET A 1 0.74 16.86 15.06
C MET A 1 0.11 18.23 14.95
N SER A 2 0.80 19.28 15.37
CA SER A 2 0.36 20.65 15.16
C SER A 2 0.41 20.98 13.67
N GLY A 3 -0.57 21.73 13.16
CA GLY A 3 -0.55 22.24 11.78
C GLY A 3 -1.21 21.36 10.71
N VAL A 4 -1.49 20.08 10.99
CA VAL A 4 -2.21 19.21 10.02
C VAL A 4 -3.73 19.49 10.12
N PRO A 5 -4.40 19.90 9.04
CA PRO A 5 -5.85 20.10 9.07
C PRO A 5 -6.62 18.80 9.40
N PRO A 6 -7.69 18.83 10.21
CA PRO A 6 -8.42 17.62 10.63
C PRO A 6 -8.96 16.77 9.47
N PHE A 7 -9.33 17.39 8.34
CA PHE A 7 -9.84 16.69 7.18
C PHE A 7 -8.81 15.74 6.54
N VAL A 8 -7.50 15.99 6.71
CA VAL A 8 -6.41 15.15 6.18
C VAL A 8 -6.45 13.77 6.82
N SER A 9 -6.56 13.72 8.15
CA SER A 9 -6.72 12.47 8.90
C SER A 9 -8.01 11.74 8.50
N ILE A 10 -9.11 12.47 8.30
CA ILE A 10 -10.40 11.89 7.87
C ILE A 10 -10.28 11.28 6.47
N LEU A 11 -9.73 12.03 5.50
CA LEU A 11 -9.51 11.57 4.13
C LEU A 11 -8.62 10.32 4.11
N PHE A 12 -7.55 10.32 4.90
CA PHE A 12 -6.65 9.18 5.02
C PHE A 12 -7.38 7.94 5.57
N MET A 13 -8.10 8.08 6.69
CA MET A 13 -8.86 6.97 7.28
C MET A 13 -9.92 6.44 6.32
N LEU A 14 -10.67 7.31 5.65
CA LEU A 14 -11.64 6.90 4.63
C LEU A 14 -10.97 6.12 3.50
N THR A 15 -9.82 6.58 3.02
CA THR A 15 -9.05 5.90 1.98
C THR A 15 -8.60 4.51 2.43
N VAL A 16 -8.13 4.38 3.68
CA VAL A 16 -7.77 3.08 4.27
C VAL A 16 -8.98 2.16 4.36
N PHE A 17 -10.10 2.62 4.90
CA PHE A 17 -11.32 1.82 5.02
C PHE A 17 -11.91 1.42 3.67
N VAL A 18 -11.88 2.30 2.66
CA VAL A 18 -12.29 1.96 1.30
C VAL A 18 -11.36 0.90 0.71
N THR A 19 -10.04 1.06 0.84
CA THR A 19 -9.06 0.08 0.34
C THR A 19 -9.29 -1.29 0.99
N VAL A 20 -9.37 -1.33 2.31
CA VAL A 20 -9.63 -2.55 3.10
C VAL A 20 -11.00 -3.16 2.75
N GLY A 21 -12.04 -2.33 2.64
CA GLY A 21 -13.39 -2.76 2.28
C GLY A 21 -13.44 -3.41 0.90
N ILE A 22 -12.77 -2.81 -0.09
CA ILE A 22 -12.60 -3.37 -1.43
C ILE A 22 -11.84 -4.70 -1.37
N SER A 23 -10.71 -4.77 -0.65
CA SER A 23 -9.94 -6.01 -0.50
C SER A 23 -10.75 -7.13 0.14
N ILE A 24 -11.49 -6.84 1.23
CA ILE A 24 -12.38 -7.80 1.89
C ILE A 24 -13.49 -8.25 0.94
N PHE A 25 -14.13 -7.32 0.22
CA PHE A 25 -15.19 -7.64 -0.73
C PHE A 25 -14.68 -8.57 -1.85
N ILE A 26 -13.51 -8.26 -2.43
CA ILE A 26 -12.88 -9.09 -3.46
C ILE A 26 -12.62 -10.50 -2.93
N VAL A 27 -12.02 -10.63 -1.75
CA VAL A 27 -11.71 -11.94 -1.16
C VAL A 27 -12.98 -12.72 -0.82
N ARG A 28 -13.99 -12.06 -0.24
CA ARG A 28 -15.27 -12.70 0.09
C ARG A 28 -15.96 -13.28 -1.14
N ARG A 29 -15.93 -12.55 -2.26
CA ARG A 29 -16.64 -12.97 -3.48
C ARG A 29 -15.93 -14.07 -4.26
N ASN A 30 -14.62 -14.21 -4.13
CA ASN A 30 -13.83 -15.10 -4.98
C ASN A 30 -13.13 -16.24 -4.24
N SER A 31 -12.95 -16.14 -2.92
CA SER A 31 -12.10 -17.07 -2.17
C SER A 31 -12.60 -17.36 -0.74
N ALA A 32 -13.81 -16.95 -0.35
CA ALA A 32 -14.32 -17.12 1.02
C ALA A 32 -14.31 -18.57 1.52
N ASP A 33 -14.54 -19.53 0.62
CA ASP A 33 -14.59 -20.95 0.98
C ASP A 33 -13.20 -21.57 1.19
N THR A 34 -12.15 -20.93 0.67
CA THR A 34 -10.77 -21.42 0.78
C THR A 34 -10.19 -21.11 2.17
N ALA A 35 -9.32 -21.99 2.67
CA ALA A 35 -8.61 -21.75 3.94
C ALA A 35 -7.81 -20.42 3.90
N ALA A 36 -7.12 -20.15 2.80
CA ALA A 36 -6.38 -18.89 2.60
C ALA A 36 -7.30 -17.66 2.63
N GLY A 37 -8.46 -17.71 1.97
CA GLY A 37 -9.42 -16.61 1.99
C GLY A 37 -9.94 -16.33 3.39
N LYS A 38 -10.28 -17.36 4.18
CA LYS A 38 -10.69 -17.21 5.58
C LYS A 38 -9.58 -16.58 6.43
N ILE A 39 -8.33 -17.01 6.25
CA ILE A 39 -7.16 -16.42 6.93
C ILE A 39 -7.01 -14.94 6.56
N VAL A 40 -7.06 -14.59 5.28
CA VAL A 40 -6.95 -13.19 4.82
C VAL A 40 -8.09 -12.32 5.38
N LEU A 41 -9.32 -12.84 5.38
CA LEU A 41 -10.49 -12.12 5.91
C LEU A 41 -10.41 -11.86 7.41
N ALA A 42 -9.75 -12.74 8.17
CA ALA A 42 -9.47 -12.53 9.59
C ALA A 42 -8.24 -11.63 9.81
N ALA A 43 -7.20 -11.81 9.00
CA ALA A 43 -5.92 -11.12 9.15
C ALA A 43 -6.05 -9.62 8.86
N ILE A 44 -6.78 -9.20 7.83
CA ILE A 44 -6.92 -7.78 7.49
C ILE A 44 -7.49 -6.93 8.64
N PRO A 45 -8.68 -7.23 9.22
CA PRO A 45 -9.22 -6.44 10.32
C PRO A 45 -8.38 -6.55 11.59
N PHE A 46 -7.87 -7.76 11.90
CA PHE A 46 -6.93 -7.93 13.03
C PHE A 46 -5.71 -7.01 12.88
N TRP A 47 -5.10 -7.00 11.70
CA TRP A 47 -3.91 -6.22 11.42
C TRP A 47 -4.19 -4.72 11.48
N LEU A 48 -5.32 -4.27 10.92
CA LEU A 48 -5.74 -2.88 10.99
C LEU A 48 -5.87 -2.40 12.45
N LEU A 49 -6.54 -3.18 13.30
CA LEU A 49 -6.71 -2.89 14.73
C LEU A 49 -5.40 -2.96 15.50
N PHE A 50 -4.58 -3.98 15.23
CA PHE A 50 -3.28 -4.16 15.85
C PHE A 50 -2.35 -2.97 15.59
N GLN A 51 -2.25 -2.53 14.33
CA GLN A 51 -1.45 -1.35 13.96
C GLN A 51 -2.00 -0.06 14.56
N ALA A 52 -3.33 0.07 14.67
CA ALA A 52 -3.96 1.21 15.33
C ALA A 52 -3.60 1.26 16.82
N ALA A 53 -3.71 0.13 17.53
CA ALA A 53 -3.40 0.05 18.95
C ALA A 53 -1.93 0.43 19.22
N LEU A 54 -0.99 -0.09 18.42
CA LEU A 54 0.43 0.26 18.54
C LEU A 54 0.72 1.73 18.18
N GLY A 55 0.06 2.25 17.15
CA GLY A 55 0.19 3.65 16.75
C GLY A 55 -0.35 4.64 17.79
N ILE A 56 -1.52 4.34 18.38
CA ILE A 56 -2.13 5.14 19.45
C ILE A 56 -1.30 5.06 20.73
N GLY A 57 -0.80 3.87 21.07
CA GLY A 57 0.07 3.66 22.23
C GLY A 57 1.47 4.25 22.11
N GLY A 58 1.81 4.88 20.98
CA GLY A 58 3.12 5.50 20.75
C GLY A 58 4.27 4.51 20.60
N PHE A 59 3.99 3.22 20.38
CA PHE A 59 5.01 2.18 20.26
C PHE A 59 6.04 2.47 19.14
N TYR A 60 5.56 3.06 18.03
CA TYR A 60 6.37 3.39 16.87
C TYR A 60 7.14 4.71 16.96
N GLN A 61 6.88 5.53 17.99
CA GLN A 61 7.58 6.79 18.21
C GLN A 61 8.97 6.58 18.83
N GLN A 62 9.25 5.37 19.33
CA GLN A 62 10.57 4.95 19.80
C GLN A 62 11.41 4.48 18.60
N THR A 63 12.19 5.40 18.03
CA THR A 63 12.90 5.20 16.76
C THR A 63 14.40 4.88 16.89
N GLU A 64 14.93 4.85 18.11
CA GLU A 64 16.36 4.67 18.40
C GLU A 64 16.88 3.25 18.13
N GLY A 65 16.00 2.24 18.12
CA GLY A 65 16.38 0.85 17.92
C GLY A 65 16.74 0.51 16.46
N PHE A 66 17.65 -0.45 16.28
CA PHE A 66 18.01 -0.99 14.97
C PHE A 66 17.72 -2.51 14.88
N PRO A 67 16.91 -2.97 13.90
CA PRO A 67 16.11 -2.17 12.97
C PRO A 67 14.96 -1.40 13.66
N PRO A 68 14.43 -0.31 13.07
CA PRO A 68 13.37 0.48 13.68
C PRO A 68 12.12 -0.34 13.95
N ARG A 69 11.46 -0.08 15.09
CA ARG A 69 10.22 -0.79 15.48
C ARG A 69 9.14 -0.71 14.43
N LEU A 70 9.00 0.44 13.78
CA LEU A 70 8.04 0.62 12.69
C LEU A 70 8.26 -0.43 11.61
N LEU A 71 9.50 -0.60 11.12
CA LEU A 71 9.83 -1.59 10.10
C LEU A 71 9.52 -3.02 10.55
N LEU A 72 9.98 -3.39 11.76
CA LEU A 72 9.89 -4.76 12.30
C LEU A 72 8.46 -5.21 12.62
N PHE A 73 7.63 -4.32 13.15
CA PHE A 73 6.28 -4.65 13.61
C PHE A 73 5.19 -4.06 12.70
N GLY A 74 5.55 -3.34 11.63
CA GLY A 74 4.66 -2.74 10.64
C GLY A 74 4.77 -3.45 9.28
N PRO A 75 5.46 -2.90 8.27
CA PRO A 75 5.51 -3.49 6.94
C PRO A 75 6.09 -4.92 6.89
N LEU A 76 7.09 -5.27 7.71
CA LEU A 76 7.79 -6.56 7.57
C LEU A 76 6.86 -7.78 7.74
N PRO A 77 6.05 -7.92 8.81
CA PRO A 77 5.10 -9.02 8.94
C PRO A 77 4.07 -9.05 7.81
N ALA A 78 3.61 -7.88 7.35
CA ALA A 78 2.67 -7.78 6.23
C ALA A 78 3.28 -8.30 4.93
N PHE A 79 4.53 -7.94 4.63
CA PHE A 79 5.26 -8.45 3.46
C PHE A 79 5.57 -9.94 3.56
N LEU A 80 5.92 -10.46 4.74
CA LEU A 80 6.09 -11.90 4.95
C LEU A 80 4.79 -12.67 4.72
N PHE A 81 3.67 -12.13 5.19
CA PHE A 81 2.35 -12.70 4.94
C PHE A 81 2.00 -12.69 3.44
N ILE A 82 2.25 -11.59 2.75
CA ILE A 82 2.09 -11.49 1.29
C ILE A 82 2.96 -12.52 0.56
N LEU A 83 4.23 -12.62 0.94
CA LEU A 83 5.15 -13.60 0.37
C LEU A 83 4.61 -15.02 0.56
N ALA A 84 4.11 -15.35 1.75
CA ALA A 84 3.49 -16.64 2.01
C ALA A 84 2.27 -16.89 1.10
N LEU A 85 1.42 -15.88 0.87
CA LEU A 85 0.28 -16.00 -0.04
C LEU A 85 0.73 -16.29 -1.49
N ILE A 86 1.75 -15.58 -1.98
CA ILE A 86 2.28 -15.75 -3.33
C ILE A 86 3.04 -17.08 -3.48
N VAL A 87 3.75 -17.56 -2.47
CA VAL A 87 4.53 -18.80 -2.56
C VAL A 87 3.65 -20.04 -2.40
N PHE A 88 2.81 -20.08 -1.37
CA PHE A 88 2.12 -21.31 -0.95
C PHE A 88 0.72 -21.45 -1.53
N VAL A 89 0.00 -20.36 -1.78
CA VAL A 89 -1.43 -20.40 -2.18
C VAL A 89 -1.72 -19.63 -3.47
N ARG A 90 -0.71 -19.41 -4.31
CA ARG A 90 -0.87 -18.73 -5.61
C ARG A 90 -1.88 -19.39 -6.56
N SER A 91 -1.90 -20.72 -6.61
CA SER A 91 -2.73 -21.45 -7.57
C SER A 91 -4.21 -21.46 -7.21
N THR A 92 -4.53 -21.35 -5.92
CA THR A 92 -5.89 -21.42 -5.37
C THR A 92 -6.43 -20.05 -5.00
N PHE A 93 -5.71 -19.29 -4.19
CA PHE A 93 -6.13 -17.98 -3.72
C PHE A 93 -5.85 -16.89 -4.76
N VAL A 94 -4.58 -16.67 -5.10
CA VAL A 94 -4.17 -15.52 -5.95
C VAL A 94 -4.78 -15.61 -7.35
N ALA A 95 -4.80 -16.81 -7.93
CA ALA A 95 -5.41 -17.07 -9.24
C ALA A 95 -6.90 -16.69 -9.30
N SER A 96 -7.63 -16.83 -8.19
CA SER A 96 -9.07 -16.55 -8.13
C SER A 96 -9.40 -15.05 -8.13
N LEU A 97 -8.44 -14.17 -7.82
CA LEU A 97 -8.70 -12.75 -7.66
C LEU A 97 -8.90 -12.04 -9.02
N PRO A 98 -9.96 -11.23 -9.21
CA PRO A 98 -10.26 -10.60 -10.50
C PRO A 98 -9.21 -9.55 -10.87
N LEU A 99 -8.59 -9.71 -12.05
CA LEU A 99 -7.48 -8.87 -12.51
C LEU A 99 -7.88 -7.40 -12.68
N VAL A 100 -9.14 -7.14 -13.10
CA VAL A 100 -9.71 -5.79 -13.18
C VAL A 100 -9.69 -5.10 -11.81
N ALA A 101 -10.09 -5.81 -10.75
CA ALA A 101 -10.14 -5.23 -9.41
C ALA A 101 -8.74 -4.99 -8.84
N LEU A 102 -7.81 -5.93 -9.10
CA LEU A 102 -6.39 -5.75 -8.76
C LEU A 102 -5.78 -4.53 -9.46
N THR A 103 -6.27 -4.16 -10.65
CA THR A 103 -5.82 -2.97 -11.39
C THR A 103 -6.48 -1.70 -10.82
N LEU A 104 -7.81 -1.71 -10.64
CA LEU A 104 -8.58 -0.54 -10.23
C LEU A 104 -8.27 -0.07 -8.80
N ILE A 105 -7.86 -0.98 -7.91
CA ILE A 105 -7.53 -0.61 -6.53
C ILE A 105 -6.42 0.43 -6.46
N HIS A 106 -5.52 0.49 -7.44
CA HIS A 106 -4.44 1.48 -7.48
C HIS A 106 -4.92 2.93 -7.59
N THR A 107 -6.19 3.17 -7.95
CA THR A 107 -6.83 4.49 -7.93
C THR A 107 -6.78 5.14 -6.54
N ILE A 108 -6.73 4.33 -5.47
CA ILE A 108 -6.61 4.81 -4.08
C ILE A 108 -5.35 5.65 -3.84
N ARG A 109 -4.35 5.57 -4.72
CA ARG A 109 -3.14 6.41 -4.61
C ARG A 109 -3.46 7.89 -4.76
N ILE A 110 -4.47 8.27 -5.54
CA ILE A 110 -4.83 9.69 -5.73
C ILE A 110 -5.13 10.38 -4.38
N PRO A 111 -6.08 9.89 -3.55
CA PRO A 111 -6.31 10.51 -2.25
C PRO A 111 -5.14 10.34 -1.27
N ILE A 112 -4.33 9.26 -1.36
CA ILE A 112 -3.11 9.13 -0.55
C ILE A 112 -2.11 10.24 -0.86
N GLU A 113 -1.90 10.56 -2.13
CA GLU A 113 -0.97 11.62 -2.54
C GLU A 113 -1.44 13.01 -2.10
N ILE A 114 -2.75 13.25 -2.12
CA ILE A 114 -3.34 14.47 -1.54
C ILE A 114 -3.05 14.54 -0.04
N VAL A 115 -3.19 13.43 0.69
CA VAL A 115 -2.86 13.37 2.12
C VAL A 115 -1.37 13.65 2.35
N LEU A 116 -0.49 13.01 1.59
CA LEU A 116 0.96 13.20 1.72
C LEU A 116 1.35 14.65 1.49
N HIS A 117 0.77 15.32 0.51
CA HIS A 117 1.03 16.74 0.27
C HIS A 117 0.67 17.64 1.46
N PHE A 118 -0.51 17.49 2.06
CA PHE A 118 -0.85 18.27 3.25
C PHE A 118 0.03 17.91 4.46
N LEU A 119 0.51 16.67 4.55
CA LEU A 119 1.48 16.29 5.58
C LEU A 119 2.86 16.92 5.33
N GLU A 120 3.26 17.10 4.07
CA GLU A 120 4.49 17.80 3.70
C GLU A 120 4.40 19.27 4.09
N GLU A 121 3.31 19.96 3.72
CA GLU A 121 3.09 21.37 4.06
C GLU A 121 3.10 21.60 5.58
N ALA A 122 2.61 20.63 6.35
CA ALA A 122 2.63 20.65 7.81
C ALA A 122 3.99 20.23 8.43
N GLY A 123 5.02 19.92 7.62
CA GLY A 123 6.34 19.51 8.10
C GLY A 123 6.41 18.09 8.67
N ALA A 124 5.38 17.26 8.45
CA ALA A 124 5.23 15.95 9.07
C ALA A 124 5.84 14.80 8.23
N ILE A 125 6.00 14.98 6.91
CA ILE A 125 6.73 14.06 6.04
C ILE A 125 7.82 14.79 5.25
N ALA A 126 8.79 14.05 4.73
CA ALA A 126 9.85 14.60 3.89
C ALA A 126 9.33 15.09 2.53
N PRO A 127 9.81 16.24 1.99
CA PRO A 127 9.41 16.75 0.67
C PRO A 127 9.66 15.75 -0.47
N GLN A 128 10.70 14.92 -0.37
CA GLN A 128 10.98 13.86 -1.35
C GLN A 128 9.85 12.83 -1.45
N MET A 129 8.99 12.72 -0.43
CA MET A 129 7.86 11.80 -0.36
C MET A 129 6.54 12.35 -0.93
N SER A 130 6.51 13.62 -1.35
CA SER A 130 5.33 14.19 -1.99
C SER A 130 5.52 14.31 -3.50
N PHE A 131 4.46 14.72 -4.19
CA PHE A 131 4.48 14.95 -5.63
C PHE A 131 5.33 16.16 -6.06
N THR A 132 5.75 17.04 -5.13
CA THR A 132 6.72 18.12 -5.41
C THR A 132 8.14 17.56 -5.50
N GLY A 133 8.39 16.43 -4.83
CA GLY A 133 9.63 15.67 -4.86
C GLY A 133 9.62 14.53 -5.87
N TRP A 134 9.82 13.31 -5.37
CA TRP A 134 10.03 12.11 -6.18
C TRP A 134 8.84 11.13 -6.14
N ASN A 135 7.71 11.55 -5.55
CA ASN A 135 6.53 10.70 -5.50
C ASN A 135 5.65 10.85 -6.74
N PHE A 136 5.82 9.93 -7.69
CA PHE A 136 4.99 9.89 -8.90
C PHE A 136 3.83 8.88 -8.80
N ASP A 137 3.50 8.38 -7.61
CA ASP A 137 2.42 7.40 -7.44
C ASP A 137 1.05 7.96 -7.88
N VAL A 138 0.86 9.29 -7.89
CA VAL A 138 -0.33 9.95 -8.44
C VAL A 138 -0.57 9.56 -9.90
N VAL A 139 0.50 9.44 -10.71
CA VAL A 139 0.42 9.06 -12.12
C VAL A 139 -0.11 7.63 -12.23
N SER A 140 0.39 6.72 -11.39
CA SER A 140 -0.11 5.35 -11.36
C SER A 140 -1.56 5.27 -10.89
N GLY A 141 -1.99 6.13 -9.96
CA GLY A 141 -3.36 6.22 -9.49
C GLY A 141 -4.33 6.70 -10.58
N ILE A 142 -3.97 7.78 -11.30
CA ILE A 142 -4.78 8.34 -12.39
C ILE A 142 -4.84 7.38 -13.58
N THR A 143 -3.73 6.71 -13.89
CA THR A 143 -3.68 5.78 -15.03
C THR A 143 -4.35 4.44 -14.76
N ALA A 144 -4.60 4.06 -13.50
CA ALA A 144 -5.22 2.76 -13.17
C ALA A 144 -6.60 2.55 -13.82
N PRO A 145 -7.59 3.47 -13.71
CA PRO A 145 -8.87 3.35 -14.43
C PRO A 145 -8.71 3.33 -15.95
N LEU A 146 -7.80 4.14 -16.50
CA LEU A 146 -7.54 4.19 -17.93
C LEU A 146 -6.98 2.86 -18.44
N VAL A 147 -6.02 2.29 -17.71
CA VAL A 147 -5.42 0.99 -18.03
C VAL A 147 -6.44 -0.13 -17.88
N ALA A 148 -7.26 -0.13 -16.83
CA ALA A 148 -8.35 -1.08 -16.68
C ALA A 148 -9.36 -0.98 -17.83
N PHE A 149 -9.67 0.23 -18.31
CA PHE A 149 -10.55 0.41 -19.45
C PHE A 149 -9.92 -0.08 -20.76
N LEU A 150 -8.70 0.35 -21.06
CA LEU A 150 -8.01 0.02 -22.32
C LEU A 150 -7.65 -1.47 -22.40
N ALA A 151 -7.20 -2.06 -21.28
CA ALA A 151 -6.75 -3.44 -21.28
C ALA A 151 -7.90 -4.43 -21.44
N PHE A 152 -9.10 -4.13 -20.95
CA PHE A 152 -10.23 -5.07 -20.91
C PHE A 152 -11.31 -4.79 -21.97
N ARG A 153 -11.02 -3.94 -22.96
CA ARG A 153 -11.95 -3.57 -24.05
C ARG A 153 -12.25 -4.69 -25.06
N GLY A 154 -11.32 -5.64 -25.23
CA GLY A 154 -11.45 -6.73 -26.20
C GLY A 154 -11.98 -8.04 -25.59
N LYS A 155 -12.10 -9.08 -26.43
CA LYS A 155 -12.47 -10.43 -26.00
C LYS A 155 -11.48 -11.02 -24.97
N TYR A 156 -10.22 -10.60 -25.05
CA TYR A 156 -9.16 -11.01 -24.14
C TYR A 156 -8.43 -9.77 -23.62
N PRO A 157 -7.95 -9.77 -22.36
CA PRO A 157 -7.23 -8.62 -21.82
C PRO A 157 -5.88 -8.38 -22.51
N ASN A 158 -5.51 -7.12 -22.71
CA ASN A 158 -4.22 -6.71 -23.25
C ASN A 158 -3.10 -6.95 -22.23
N ARG A 159 -2.49 -8.13 -22.32
CA ARG A 159 -1.48 -8.61 -21.37
C ARG A 159 -0.23 -7.76 -21.37
N THR A 160 0.25 -7.35 -22.56
CA THR A 160 1.46 -6.53 -22.69
C THR A 160 1.30 -5.19 -21.98
N LEU A 161 0.15 -4.53 -22.17
CA LEU A 161 -0.17 -3.28 -21.46
C LEU A 161 -0.18 -3.49 -19.94
N LEU A 162 -0.87 -4.53 -19.46
CA LEU A 162 -0.98 -4.80 -18.03
C LEU A 162 0.37 -5.16 -17.39
N ILE A 163 1.21 -5.95 -18.05
CA ILE A 163 2.54 -6.31 -17.56
C ILE A 163 3.43 -5.07 -17.49
N GLY A 164 3.51 -4.30 -18.58
CA GLY A 164 4.32 -3.08 -18.64
C GLY A 164 3.89 -2.06 -17.58
N TRP A 165 2.59 -1.82 -17.45
CA TRP A 165 2.06 -0.91 -16.43
C TRP A 165 2.33 -1.39 -15.01
N ASN A 166 2.17 -2.69 -14.72
CA ASN A 166 2.48 -3.22 -13.39
C ASN A 166 3.96 -3.05 -13.03
N PHE A 167 4.90 -3.28 -13.95
CA PHE A 167 6.32 -3.05 -13.66
C PHE A 167 6.65 -1.57 -13.43
N VAL A 168 6.13 -0.67 -14.27
CA VAL A 168 6.35 0.76 -14.10
C VAL A 168 5.76 1.23 -12.76
N SER A 169 4.50 0.89 -12.49
CA SER A 169 3.83 1.29 -11.25
C SER A 169 4.43 0.64 -9.99
N LEU A 170 4.92 -0.59 -10.09
CA LEU A 170 5.64 -1.24 -8.99
C LEU A 170 6.99 -0.56 -8.74
N GLY A 171 7.70 -0.15 -9.80
CA GLY A 171 8.93 0.64 -9.69
C GLY A 171 8.71 1.93 -8.91
N LEU A 172 7.65 2.69 -9.23
CA LEU A 172 7.31 3.94 -8.53
C LEU A 172 7.10 3.73 -7.03
N VAL A 173 6.25 2.76 -6.64
CA VAL A 173 5.99 2.52 -5.21
C VAL A 173 7.23 1.99 -4.47
N LEU A 174 8.08 1.19 -5.13
CA LEU A 174 9.34 0.73 -4.51
C LEU A 174 10.33 1.88 -4.33
N THR A 175 10.43 2.81 -5.28
CA THR A 175 11.23 4.02 -5.14
C THR A 175 10.78 4.83 -3.94
N ILE A 176 9.47 5.09 -3.79
CA ILE A 176 8.99 5.91 -2.67
C ILE A 176 9.08 5.20 -1.32
N VAL A 177 8.96 3.87 -1.29
CA VAL A 177 9.25 3.07 -0.08
C VAL A 177 10.73 3.20 0.31
N GLY A 178 11.65 3.16 -0.65
CA GLY A 178 13.07 3.38 -0.39
C GLY A 178 13.36 4.76 0.19
N ILE A 179 12.78 5.80 -0.41
CA ILE A 179 12.86 7.18 0.10
C ILE A 179 12.26 7.29 1.50
N SER A 180 11.11 6.67 1.73
CA SER A 180 10.42 6.65 3.03
C SER A 180 11.29 6.08 4.14
N ILE A 181 11.99 4.96 3.86
CA ILE A 181 12.92 4.34 4.81
C ILE A 181 14.13 5.26 5.04
N ALA A 182 14.72 5.81 3.97
CA ALA A 182 15.88 6.69 4.06
C ALA A 182 15.57 8.04 4.74
N ALA A 183 14.32 8.49 4.72
CA ALA A 183 13.86 9.73 5.36
C ALA A 183 13.27 9.51 6.76
N PHE A 184 13.06 8.26 7.19
CA PHE A 184 12.46 7.95 8.49
C PHE A 184 13.41 8.27 9.65
N PRO A 185 13.01 9.03 10.68
CA PRO A 185 13.88 9.52 11.75
C PRO A 185 14.38 8.40 12.67
N SER A 186 15.40 7.68 12.23
CA SER A 186 15.93 6.47 12.86
C SER A 186 17.42 6.33 12.57
N PRO A 187 18.14 5.36 13.16
CA PRO A 187 19.54 5.10 12.79
C PRO A 187 19.76 4.79 11.30
N MET A 188 18.69 4.46 10.55
CA MET A 188 18.74 4.22 9.11
C MET A 188 18.56 5.49 8.27
N GLN A 189 18.32 6.65 8.88
CA GLN A 189 18.07 7.89 8.16
C GLN A 189 19.32 8.33 7.38
N GLN A 190 19.13 8.66 6.10
CA GLN A 190 20.18 9.12 5.19
C GLN A 190 19.83 10.46 4.52
N ILE A 191 18.55 10.83 4.49
CA ILE A 191 18.06 12.05 3.83
C ILE A 191 17.03 12.79 4.71
N ALA A 192 16.67 14.00 4.29
CA ALA A 192 15.60 14.80 4.88
C ALA A 192 15.76 15.04 6.40
N PHE A 193 16.98 15.34 6.85
CA PHE A 193 17.28 15.60 8.27
C PHE A 193 16.54 16.82 8.83
N GLU A 194 16.30 17.84 8.01
CA GLU A 194 15.55 19.05 8.39
C GLU A 194 14.06 18.77 8.57
N GLN A 195 13.49 17.93 7.69
CA GLN A 195 12.07 17.56 7.68
C GLN A 195 11.92 16.05 7.46
N PRO A 196 12.11 15.22 8.50
CA PRO A 196 12.08 13.77 8.35
C PRO A 196 10.66 13.23 8.23
N ASN A 197 10.53 11.99 7.76
CA ASN A 197 9.27 11.27 7.61
C ASN A 197 8.72 10.79 8.98
N ARG A 198 8.21 11.71 9.80
CA ARG A 198 7.70 11.39 11.14
C ARG A 198 6.25 10.90 11.11
N ALA A 199 5.43 11.32 10.14
CA ALA A 199 4.00 11.02 10.09
C ALA A 199 3.69 9.53 10.26
N VAL A 200 4.46 8.68 9.57
CA VAL A 200 4.25 7.23 9.53
C VAL A 200 4.42 6.50 10.87
N SER A 201 4.96 7.15 11.92
CA SER A 201 5.00 6.58 13.27
C SER A 201 3.78 6.92 14.13
N PHE A 202 2.82 7.70 13.62
CA PHE A 202 1.64 8.15 14.35
C PHE A 202 0.36 7.59 13.73
N PHE A 203 -0.64 7.34 14.58
CA PHE A 203 -1.99 7.06 14.11
C PHE A 203 -2.64 8.34 13.52
N PRO A 204 -3.37 8.26 12.38
CA PRO A 204 -3.69 7.05 11.61
C PRO A 204 -2.63 6.66 10.56
N TYR A 205 -1.66 7.53 10.28
CA TYR A 205 -0.71 7.42 9.17
C TYR A 205 0.20 6.19 9.20
N VAL A 206 0.35 5.54 10.36
CA VAL A 206 1.00 4.22 10.47
C VAL A 206 0.40 3.15 9.55
N TRP A 207 -0.88 3.28 9.20
CA TRP A 207 -1.52 2.38 8.23
C TRP A 207 -0.99 2.53 6.81
N LEU A 208 -0.26 3.60 6.48
CA LEU A 208 0.34 3.76 5.15
C LEU A 208 1.39 2.67 4.89
N PRO A 209 2.50 2.59 5.65
CA PRO A 209 3.50 1.53 5.44
C PRO A 209 3.02 0.14 5.88
N SER A 210 2.09 0.05 6.85
CA SER A 210 1.68 -1.25 7.42
C SER A 210 0.49 -1.90 6.73
N VAL A 211 -0.36 -1.14 6.01
CA VAL A 211 -1.60 -1.66 5.40
C VAL A 211 -1.68 -1.29 3.92
N ILE A 212 -1.69 0.00 3.57
CA ILE A 212 -1.90 0.46 2.19
C ILE A 212 -0.79 -0.03 1.26
N VAL A 213 0.47 0.25 1.61
CA VAL A 213 1.63 -0.13 0.77
C VAL A 213 1.68 -1.65 0.56
N PRO A 214 1.56 -2.51 1.60
CA PRO A 214 1.48 -3.96 1.43
C PRO A 214 0.35 -4.41 0.50
N ILE A 215 -0.88 -3.87 0.65
CA ILE A 215 -2.01 -4.23 -0.23
C ILE A 215 -1.71 -3.88 -1.68
N VAL A 216 -1.21 -2.67 -1.93
CA VAL A 216 -0.84 -2.18 -3.26
C VAL A 216 0.25 -3.05 -3.90
N VAL A 217 1.30 -3.40 -3.16
CA VAL A 217 2.37 -4.27 -3.64
C VAL A 217 1.86 -5.70 -3.90
N PHE A 218 0.99 -6.23 -3.04
CA PHE A 218 0.34 -7.52 -3.28
C PHE A 218 -0.45 -7.52 -4.59
N CYS A 219 -1.20 -6.46 -4.90
CA CYS A 219 -1.97 -6.36 -6.13
C CYS A 219 -1.09 -6.39 -7.39
N HIS A 220 0.11 -5.79 -7.35
CA HIS A 220 1.10 -5.92 -8.43
C HIS A 220 1.59 -7.36 -8.59
N PHE A 221 2.02 -8.00 -7.50
CA PHE A 221 2.51 -9.38 -7.57
C PHE A 221 1.42 -10.38 -7.99
N ALA A 222 0.20 -10.22 -7.49
CA ALA A 222 -0.95 -11.02 -7.88
C ALA A 222 -1.27 -10.86 -9.37
N SER A 223 -1.28 -9.61 -9.87
CA SER A 223 -1.53 -9.32 -11.29
C SER A 223 -0.46 -9.93 -12.17
N LEU A 224 0.82 -9.74 -11.85
CA LEU A 224 1.95 -10.29 -12.60
C LEU A 224 1.93 -11.82 -12.60
N TYR A 225 1.63 -12.47 -11.47
CA TYR A 225 1.47 -13.93 -11.42
C TYR A 225 0.40 -14.42 -12.40
N LYS A 226 -0.79 -13.81 -12.41
CA LYS A 226 -1.88 -14.16 -13.34
C LYS A 226 -1.49 -13.92 -14.79
N LEU A 227 -0.77 -12.83 -15.05
CA LEU A 227 -0.27 -12.44 -16.37
C LEU A 227 0.94 -13.26 -16.84
N PHE A 228 1.68 -13.95 -15.99
CA PHE A 228 2.72 -14.88 -16.45
C PHE A 228 2.23 -16.31 -16.58
N THR A 229 1.13 -16.67 -15.91
CA THR A 229 0.57 -18.03 -15.92
C THR A 229 -0.66 -18.22 -16.80
N ASN A 230 -1.01 -17.24 -17.64
CA ASN A 230 -2.20 -17.26 -18.51
C ASN A 230 -3.52 -17.52 -17.77
N LYS A 231 -3.59 -17.18 -16.49
CA LYS A 231 -4.80 -17.28 -15.66
C LYS A 231 -5.57 -15.96 -15.68
N VAL A 232 -5.89 -15.46 -16.87
CA VAL A 232 -6.50 -14.13 -17.06
C VAL A 232 -8.00 -14.25 -17.20
#